data_AF-A0A1F5YZ42-F1
#
_entry.id   AF-A0A1F5YZ42-F1
#
_cell.length_a   1.000
_cell.length_b   1.000
_cell.length_c   1.000
_cell.angle_alpha   90.00
_cell.angle_beta   90.00
_cell.angle_gamma   90.00
#
_symmetry.space_group_name_H-M   'P 1'
#
loop_
_entity.id
_entity.type
_entity.pdbx_description
1 polymer ?
#
loop_
_entity_poly.entity_id
_entity_poly.type
_entity_poly.pdbx_seq_one_letter_code
_entity_poly.pdbx_strand_id
1 'polypeptide(L)'
;MGGAFQGDSMFIAPYVTACWPHPVDSYEFYAILYDSVAAYEDRDEISALVATLSFDIVKQIQEVGKWEDPFMRVRLHDGREAYVERRKARHAIDYRAYFVRRDCVWLMRYFIDAD
;
A
#
# COMPACT_ATOMS: atom_id res chain seq x y z
N MET A 1 0.46 4.91 -10.59
CA MET A 1 1.35 3.88 -10.03
C MET A 1 1.71 2.90 -11.14
N GLY A 2 3.00 2.60 -11.32
CA GLY A 2 3.47 1.61 -12.31
C GLY A 2 3.35 0.18 -11.81
N GLY A 3 4.12 -0.72 -12.39
CA GLY A 3 4.24 -2.14 -11.99
C GLY A 3 5.69 -2.59 -12.05
N ALA A 4 5.93 -3.89 -11.92
CA ALA A 4 7.25 -4.48 -12.10
C ALA A 4 7.22 -5.67 -13.07
N PHE A 5 8.29 -5.80 -13.85
CA PHE A 5 8.53 -6.98 -14.65
C PHE A 5 9.08 -8.10 -13.78
N GLN A 6 8.56 -9.31 -14.00
CA GLN A 6 8.99 -10.54 -13.34
C GLN A 6 9.56 -11.43 -14.45
N GLY A 7 10.85 -11.25 -14.73
CA GLY A 7 11.49 -11.75 -15.96
C GLY A 7 10.96 -11.08 -17.22
N ASP A 8 11.15 -11.72 -18.37
CA ASP A 8 10.86 -11.12 -19.70
C ASP A 8 9.42 -11.32 -20.18
N SER A 9 8.62 -12.11 -19.45
CA SER A 9 7.31 -12.59 -19.90
C SER A 9 6.16 -12.23 -18.98
N MET A 10 6.40 -11.55 -17.86
CA MET A 10 5.35 -11.18 -16.91
C MET A 10 5.52 -9.75 -16.41
N PHE A 11 4.41 -9.03 -16.28
CA PHE A 11 4.34 -7.70 -15.69
C PHE A 11 3.17 -7.66 -14.71
N ILE A 12 3.41 -7.18 -13.49
CA ILE A 12 2.40 -7.09 -12.43
C ILE A 12 2.23 -5.63 -12.04
N ALA A 13 0.98 -5.17 -11.97
CA ALA A 13 0.62 -3.85 -11.48
C ALA A 13 -0.40 -3.94 -10.33
N PRO A 14 -0.33 -3.07 -9.30
CA PRO A 14 0.69 -2.04 -9.12
C PRO A 14 2.02 -2.58 -8.55
N TYR A 15 3.05 -1.72 -8.52
CA TYR A 15 4.37 -2.07 -7.96
C TYR A 15 4.30 -2.53 -6.50
N VAL A 16 3.36 -2.01 -5.71
CA VAL A 16 3.16 -2.42 -4.31
C VAL A 16 2.82 -3.91 -4.24
N THR A 17 1.95 -4.39 -5.14
CA THR A 17 1.66 -5.83 -5.29
C THR A 17 2.87 -6.59 -5.84
N ALA A 18 3.50 -6.05 -6.88
CA ALA A 18 4.55 -6.75 -7.62
C ALA A 18 5.85 -6.95 -6.82
N CYS A 19 6.14 -6.02 -5.92
CA CYS A 19 7.38 -5.95 -5.15
C CYS A 19 7.13 -6.09 -3.64
N TRP A 20 5.98 -6.62 -3.23
CA TRP A 20 5.64 -6.73 -1.81
C TRP A 20 6.70 -7.57 -1.07
N PRO A 21 7.23 -7.10 0.06
CA PRO A 21 8.30 -7.81 0.75
C PRO A 21 7.78 -9.08 1.44
N HIS A 22 8.40 -10.22 1.15
CA HIS A 22 8.20 -11.44 1.91
C HIS A 22 9.07 -11.41 3.18
N PRO A 23 8.57 -11.78 4.39
CA PRO A 23 7.32 -12.48 4.68
C PRO A 23 6.18 -11.57 5.20
N VAL A 24 6.15 -10.27 4.88
CA VAL A 24 5.15 -9.35 5.44
C VAL A 24 3.75 -9.74 4.97
N ASP A 25 2.83 -9.89 5.92
CA ASP A 25 1.44 -10.24 5.61
C ASP A 25 0.75 -9.12 4.82
N SER A 26 0.42 -9.40 3.57
CA SER A 26 -0.21 -8.45 2.66
C SER A 26 -1.67 -8.14 2.99
N TYR A 27 -2.28 -8.82 3.97
CA TYR A 27 -3.66 -8.57 4.43
C TYR A 27 -3.76 -7.58 5.59
N GLU A 28 -2.66 -7.39 6.34
CA GLU A 28 -2.66 -6.55 7.54
C GLU A 28 -1.86 -5.25 7.37
N PHE A 29 -1.02 -5.19 6.34
CA PHE A 29 -0.04 -4.13 6.16
C PHE A 29 -0.28 -3.33 4.88
N TYR A 30 0.07 -2.05 4.96
CA TYR A 30 -0.04 -1.06 3.88
C TYR A 30 1.33 -0.49 3.57
N ALA A 31 1.59 -0.18 2.30
CA ALA A 31 2.76 0.58 1.90
C ALA A 31 2.42 2.07 1.81
N ILE A 32 3.29 2.91 2.37
CA ILE A 32 3.32 4.34 2.08
C ILE A 32 3.83 4.54 0.65
N LEU A 33 3.13 5.36 -0.13
CA LEU A 33 3.40 5.51 -1.56
C LEU A 33 4.36 6.65 -1.92
N TYR A 34 4.64 7.52 -0.96
CA TYR A 34 5.37 8.76 -1.18
C TYR A 34 6.50 8.91 -0.17
N ASP A 35 7.44 9.78 -0.52
CA ASP A 35 8.48 10.23 0.38
C ASP A 35 7.92 11.32 1.34
N SER A 36 8.47 11.40 2.54
CA SER A 36 8.20 12.46 3.52
C SER A 36 6.73 12.64 3.89
N VAL A 37 6.02 11.52 4.08
CA VAL A 37 4.63 11.48 4.52
C VAL A 37 4.55 11.70 6.04
N ALA A 38 3.84 12.74 6.46
CA ALA A 38 3.58 13.00 7.87
C ALA A 38 2.62 11.95 8.48
N ALA A 39 2.99 11.46 9.66
CA ALA A 39 2.16 10.62 10.51
C ALA A 39 1.87 11.37 11.82
N TYR A 40 0.60 11.52 12.13
CA TYR A 40 0.08 12.44 13.14
C TYR A 40 -0.44 11.71 14.38
N GLU A 41 -0.55 12.41 15.51
CA GLU A 41 -1.06 11.86 16.76
C GLU A 41 -2.59 11.63 16.72
N ASP A 42 -3.32 12.43 15.95
CA ASP A 42 -4.76 12.28 15.69
C ASP A 42 -5.09 12.38 14.19
N ARG A 43 -6.37 12.20 13.82
CA ARG A 43 -6.91 12.31 12.45
C ARG A 43 -6.99 13.77 11.97
N ASP A 44 -5.96 14.55 12.24
CA ASP A 44 -5.88 15.98 11.94
C ASP A 44 -4.43 16.37 11.62
N GLU A 45 -4.21 17.08 10.51
CA GLU A 45 -2.90 17.56 10.07
C GLU A 45 -2.31 18.64 11.01
N ILE A 46 -3.13 19.25 11.86
CA ILE A 46 -2.71 20.23 12.86
C ILE A 46 -2.23 19.55 14.15
N SER A 47 -2.56 18.27 14.35
CA SER A 47 -2.10 17.51 15.51
C SER A 47 -0.59 17.26 15.49
N ALA A 48 -0.03 16.83 16.63
CA ALA A 48 1.40 16.66 16.75
C ALA A 48 1.93 15.61 15.76
N LEU A 49 3.10 15.89 15.17
CA LEU A 49 3.79 14.95 14.30
C LEU A 49 4.43 13.84 15.13
N VAL A 50 4.05 12.59 14.87
CA VAL A 50 4.64 11.40 15.48
C VAL A 50 5.88 10.97 14.71
N ALA A 51 5.79 10.92 13.39
CA ALA A 51 6.88 10.48 12.52
C ALA A 51 6.73 11.04 11.10
N THR A 52 7.83 10.95 10.33
CA THR A 52 7.84 11.14 8.88
C THR A 52 8.19 9.81 8.23
N LEU A 53 7.34 9.34 7.33
CA LEU A 53 7.43 8.04 6.66
C LEU A 53 7.82 8.23 5.20
N SER A 54 8.66 7.35 4.69
CA SER A 54 9.17 7.37 3.32
C SER A 54 9.18 5.95 2.77
N PHE A 55 8.12 5.60 2.05
CA PHE A 55 7.90 4.25 1.50
C PHE A 55 7.84 3.13 2.54
N ASP A 56 7.61 3.47 3.81
CA ASP A 56 7.46 2.52 4.91
C ASP A 56 6.31 1.53 4.70
N ILE A 57 6.47 0.34 5.27
CA ILE A 57 5.38 -0.63 5.44
C ILE A 57 4.83 -0.50 6.86
N VAL A 58 3.54 -0.25 6.98
CA VAL A 58 2.85 0.01 8.25
C VAL A 58 1.68 -0.94 8.45
N LYS A 59 1.40 -1.32 9.70
CA LYS A 59 0.25 -2.20 10.00
C LYS A 59 -1.01 -1.36 10.19
N GLN A 60 -2.09 -1.65 9.48
CA GLN A 60 -3.36 -0.97 9.74
C GLN A 60 -3.94 -1.46 11.07
N ILE A 61 -4.42 -0.53 11.89
CA ILE A 61 -5.24 -0.84 13.06
C ILE A 61 -6.69 -0.67 12.63
N GLN A 62 -7.42 -1.77 12.51
CA GLN A 62 -8.80 -1.76 12.04
C GLN A 62 -9.70 -1.09 13.08
N GLU A 63 -10.36 0.00 12.69
CA GLU A 63 -11.36 0.67 13.52
C GLU A 63 -12.74 0.48 12.87
N VAL A 64 -13.65 -0.15 13.61
CA VAL A 64 -15.01 -0.47 13.14
C VAL A 64 -15.74 0.83 12.78
N GLY A 65 -16.30 0.89 11.57
CA GLY A 65 -17.18 1.98 11.12
C GLY A 65 -16.50 3.25 10.60
N LYS A 66 -15.19 3.24 10.33
CA LYS A 66 -14.43 4.42 9.86
C LYS A 66 -13.73 4.24 8.51
N TRP A 67 -14.32 3.44 7.62
CA TRP A 67 -13.74 3.18 6.29
C TRP A 67 -13.69 4.43 5.41
N GLU A 68 -14.61 5.36 5.59
CA GLU A 68 -14.68 6.63 4.86
C GLU A 68 -13.77 7.73 5.44
N ASP A 69 -13.06 7.44 6.55
CA ASP A 69 -12.18 8.42 7.16
C ASP A 69 -10.97 8.71 6.26
N PRO A 70 -10.65 9.98 5.98
CA PRO A 70 -9.48 10.36 5.20
C PRO A 70 -8.17 9.96 5.88
N PHE A 71 -8.18 9.69 7.19
CA PHE A 71 -7.06 9.16 7.94
C PHE A 71 -7.27 7.70 8.30
N MET A 72 -6.19 6.93 8.24
CA MET A 72 -6.13 5.58 8.78
C MET A 72 -5.17 5.51 9.95
N ARG A 73 -5.59 4.83 11.01
CA ARG A 73 -4.72 4.52 12.13
C ARG A 73 -3.78 3.39 11.77
N VAL A 74 -2.51 3.58 12.06
CA VAL A 74 -1.45 2.62 11.75
C VAL A 74 -0.53 2.41 12.94
N ARG A 75 0.10 1.22 12.99
CA ARG A 75 1.25 0.95 13.84
C ARG A 75 2.52 1.00 13.00
N LEU A 76 3.47 1.79 13.47
CA LEU A 76 4.80 1.95 12.89
C LEU A 76 5.71 0.77 13.28
N HIS A 77 6.86 0.65 12.62
CA HIS A 77 7.83 -0.42 12.87
C HIS A 77 8.38 -0.42 14.31
N ASP A 78 8.42 0.74 14.96
CA ASP A 78 8.87 0.92 16.34
C ASP A 78 7.76 0.71 17.39
N GLY A 79 6.57 0.29 16.95
CA GLY A 79 5.42 0.01 17.80
C GLY A 79 4.56 1.22 18.15
N ARG A 80 4.98 2.45 17.80
CA ARG A 80 4.14 3.64 17.98
C ARG A 80 2.93 3.58 17.07
N GLU A 81 1.86 4.24 17.49
CA GLU A 81 0.64 4.40 16.71
C GLU A 81 0.52 5.82 16.23
N ALA A 82 0.02 5.99 15.01
CA ALA A 82 -0.17 7.28 14.38
C ALA A 82 -1.31 7.21 13.36
N TYR A 83 -1.71 8.36 12.86
CA TYR A 83 -2.67 8.50 11.77
C TYR A 83 -1.98 9.02 10.52
N VAL A 84 -2.27 8.40 9.40
CA VAL A 84 -1.74 8.76 8.08
C VAL A 84 -2.92 8.96 7.13
N GLU A 85 -2.82 9.92 6.22
CA GLU A 85 -3.82 10.08 5.17
C GLU A 85 -3.93 8.79 4.34
N ARG A 86 -5.13 8.22 4.28
CA ARG A 86 -5.44 6.96 3.60
C ARG A 86 -5.00 6.96 2.14
N ARG A 87 -5.16 8.09 1.43
CA ARG A 87 -4.76 8.26 0.02
C ARG A 87 -3.24 8.17 -0.22
N LYS A 88 -2.44 8.31 0.85
CA LYS A 88 -0.96 8.21 0.80
C LYS A 88 -0.47 6.78 1.04
N ALA A 89 -1.38 5.84 1.34
CA ALA A 89 -1.08 4.44 1.58
C ALA A 89 -1.82 3.53 0.59
N ARG A 90 -1.31 2.32 0.38
CA ARG A 90 -1.95 1.30 -0.48
C ARG A 90 -1.76 -0.10 0.09
N HIS A 91 -2.78 -0.93 -0.08
CA HIS A 91 -2.71 -2.34 0.27
C HIS A 91 -2.11 -3.15 -0.88
N ALA A 92 -1.31 -4.18 -0.57
CA ALA A 92 -0.70 -5.01 -1.62
C ALA A 92 -1.72 -5.86 -2.39
N ILE A 93 -2.85 -6.17 -1.77
CA ILE A 93 -3.92 -6.97 -2.35
C ILE A 93 -5.13 -6.13 -2.78
N ASP A 94 -4.96 -4.82 -2.97
CA ASP A 94 -5.94 -4.01 -3.71
C ASP A 94 -6.06 -4.51 -5.17
N TYR A 95 -6.85 -3.78 -5.98
CA TYR A 95 -6.90 -3.90 -7.44
C TYR A 95 -5.52 -4.19 -8.05
N ARG A 96 -5.39 -5.33 -8.73
CA ARG A 96 -4.13 -5.77 -9.32
C ARG A 96 -4.33 -6.46 -10.65
N ALA A 97 -3.43 -6.18 -11.57
CA ALA A 97 -3.43 -6.70 -12.93
C ALA A 97 -2.14 -7.47 -13.20
N TYR A 98 -2.29 -8.62 -13.87
CA TYR A 98 -1.19 -9.48 -14.29
C TYR A 98 -1.22 -9.57 -15.81
N PHE A 99 -0.10 -9.23 -16.43
CA PHE A 99 0.09 -9.30 -17.87
C PHE A 99 1.12 -10.36 -18.20
N VAL A 100 0.90 -11.08 -19.30
CA VAL A 100 1.84 -12.06 -19.82
C VAL A 100 2.19 -11.73 -21.27
N ARG A 101 3.45 -11.94 -21.63
CA ARG A 101 3.92 -11.79 -23.02
C ARG A 101 3.77 -13.13 -23.75
N ARG A 102 3.07 -13.13 -24.89
CA ARG A 102 2.94 -14.26 -25.81
C ARG A 102 3.07 -13.75 -27.24
N ASP A 103 3.90 -14.41 -28.04
CA ASP A 103 4.15 -14.03 -29.45
C ASP A 103 4.46 -12.53 -29.61
N CYS A 104 5.32 -12.02 -28.72
CA CYS A 104 5.69 -10.61 -28.64
C CYS A 104 4.57 -9.61 -28.29
N VAL A 105 3.37 -10.08 -27.95
CA VAL A 105 2.23 -9.25 -27.52
C VAL A 105 2.01 -9.39 -26.02
N TRP A 106 1.75 -8.27 -25.34
CA TRP A 106 1.34 -8.26 -23.94
C TRP A 106 -0.17 -8.42 -23.83
N LEU A 107 -0.60 -9.44 -23.09
CA LEU A 107 -2.00 -9.74 -22.84
C LEU A 107 -2.27 -9.67 -21.34
N MET A 108 -3.36 -9.01 -20.96
CA MET A 108 -3.85 -9.08 -19.58
C MET A 108 -4.37 -10.49 -19.32
N ARG A 109 -3.78 -11.19 -18.35
CA ARG A 109 -4.15 -12.54 -17.97
C ARG A 109 -5.12 -12.56 -16.80
N TYR A 110 -4.89 -11.71 -15.81
CA TYR A 110 -5.75 -11.58 -14.64
C TYR A 110 -5.95 -10.10 -14.32
N PHE A 111 -7.17 -9.76 -13.96
CA PHE A 111 -7.50 -8.55 -13.22
C PHE A 111 -8.26 -9.00 -11.98
N ILE A 112 -7.70 -8.70 -10.82
CA ILE A 112 -8.29 -9.06 -9.53
C ILE A 112 -8.82 -7.77 -8.93
N ASP A 113 -10.14 -7.73 -8.79
CA ASP A 113 -10.84 -6.76 -7.97
C ASP A 113 -10.69 -7.15 -6.49
N ALA A 114 -10.57 -6.15 -5.62
CA ALA A 114 -10.57 -6.35 -4.19
C ALA A 114 -11.95 -5.94 -3.67
N ASP A 115 -12.70 -6.92 -3.16
CA ASP A 115 -13.96 -6.71 -2.42
C ASP A 115 -13.65 -6.57 -0.92
#